data_AF-A0A948PTC2-F1
#
_entry.id   AF-A0A948PTC2-F1
#
_cell.length_a   1.000
_cell.length_b   1.000
_cell.length_c   1.000
_cell.angle_alpha   90.00
_cell.angle_beta   90.00
_cell.angle_gamma   90.00
#
_symmetry.space_group_name_H-M   'P 1'
#
loop_
_entity.id
_entity.type
_entity.pdbx_description
1 polymer ?
#
loop_
_entity_poly.entity_id
_entity_poly.type
_entity_poly.pdbx_seq_one_letter_code
_entity_poly.pdbx_strand_id
1 'polypeptide(L)' 'EKFQSSINRNPAVRRHCCMEIADCLMSMKQWAEAMELYKEVLGRRPDREMQYRVFRALTVCVDKIKESGKSPEPHVPGSR' A
#
# COMPACT_ATOMS: atom_id res chain seq x y z
N GLU A 1 -9.57 -15.67 25.48
CA GLU A 1 -10.49 -14.58 25.07
C GLU A 1 -9.97 -13.14 25.26
N LYS A 2 -8.70 -12.91 25.66
CA LYS A 2 -8.17 -11.53 25.86
C LYS A 2 -7.60 -10.86 24.59
N PHE A 3 -7.29 -11.62 23.55
CA PHE A 3 -6.65 -11.09 22.32
C PHE A 3 -7.61 -10.29 21.43
N GLN A 4 -8.82 -10.80 21.21
CA GLN A 4 -9.84 -10.10 20.41
C GLN A 4 -10.34 -8.81 21.09
N SER A 5 -10.37 -8.80 22.43
CA SER A 5 -10.79 -7.62 23.20
C SER A 5 -9.79 -6.46 23.11
N SER A 6 -8.48 -6.74 23.01
CA SER A 6 -7.43 -5.72 22.87
C SER A 6 -7.42 -5.05 21.49
N ILE A 7 -7.76 -5.79 20.42
CA ILE A 7 -7.85 -5.25 19.06
C ILE A 7 -8.99 -4.23 18.93
N ASN A 8 -10.12 -4.47 19.61
CA ASN A 8 -11.24 -3.52 19.66
C ASN A 8 -11.00 -2.33 20.60
N ARG A 9 -10.08 -2.44 21.55
CA ARG A 9 -9.78 -1.37 22.52
C ARG A 9 -8.75 -0.35 22.03
N ASN A 10 -8.03 -0.62 20.95
CA ASN A 10 -6.90 0.23 20.57
C ASN A 10 -6.84 0.52 19.06
N PRO A 11 -7.47 1.61 18.58
CA PRO A 11 -7.43 2.00 17.17
C PRO A 11 -6.02 2.24 16.63
N ALA A 12 -5.03 2.46 17.52
CA ALA A 12 -3.62 2.55 17.14
C ALA A 12 -3.04 1.20 16.69
N VAL A 13 -3.41 0.09 17.34
CA VAL A 13 -2.94 -1.26 16.98
C VAL A 13 -3.48 -1.66 15.61
N ARG A 14 -4.75 -1.34 15.33
CA ARG A 14 -5.36 -1.59 14.02
C ARG A 14 -4.62 -0.88 12.89
N ARG A 15 -4.14 0.36 13.09
CA ARG A 15 -3.35 1.10 12.08
C ARG A 15 -2.00 0.45 11.81
N HIS A 16 -1.30 0.03 12.86
CA HIS A 16 -0.04 -0.72 12.71
C HIS A 16 -0.26 -2.03 11.96
N CYS A 17 -1.30 -2.81 12.28
CA CYS A 17 -1.60 -4.03 11.53
C CYS A 17 -1.90 -3.75 10.05
N CYS A 18 -2.70 -2.72 9.74
CA CYS A 18 -2.97 -2.33 8.36
C CYS A 18 -1.70 -1.90 7.59
N MET A 19 -0.78 -1.20 8.25
CA MET A 19 0.54 -0.86 7.68
C MET A 19 1.34 -2.11 7.31
N GLU A 20 1.48 -3.06 8.24
CA GLU A 20 2.26 -4.29 7.99
C GLU A 20 1.63 -5.14 6.88
N ILE A 21 0.29 -5.21 6.82
CA ILE A 21 -0.42 -5.88 5.72
C ILE A 21 -0.15 -5.17 4.38
N ALA A 22 -0.18 -3.84 4.35
CA ALA A 22 0.11 -3.08 3.14
C ALA A 22 1.57 -3.27 2.67
N ASP A 23 2.53 -3.30 3.59
CA ASP A 23 3.94 -3.60 3.30
C ASP A 23 4.12 -5.05 2.77
N CYS A 24 3.30 -5.99 3.26
CA CYS A 24 3.26 -7.36 2.74
C CYS A 24 2.71 -7.41 1.31
N LEU A 25 1.59 -6.71 1.04
CA LEU A 25 1.00 -6.61 -0.30
C LEU A 25 1.96 -5.95 -1.31
N MET A 26 2.71 -4.93 -0.87
CA MET A 26 3.81 -4.34 -1.65
C MET A 26 4.85 -5.39 -2.05
N SER A 27 5.24 -6.25 -1.11
CA SER A 27 6.20 -7.34 -1.37
C SER A 27 5.62 -8.40 -2.32
N MET A 28 4.30 -8.62 -2.29
CA MET A 28 3.58 -9.48 -3.22
C MET A 28 3.28 -8.81 -4.57
N LYS A 29 3.75 -7.57 -4.81
CA LYS A 29 3.49 -6.75 -6.00
C LYS A 29 2.00 -6.45 -6.25
N GLN A 30 1.17 -6.60 -5.22
CA GLN A 30 -0.25 -6.24 -5.25
C GLN A 30 -0.40 -4.75 -4.95
N TRP A 31 0.09 -3.92 -5.88
CA TRP A 31 0.21 -2.47 -5.68
C TRP A 31 -1.14 -1.79 -5.45
N ALA A 32 -2.20 -2.23 -6.15
CA ALA A 32 -3.54 -1.63 -6.04
C ALA A 32 -4.16 -1.88 -4.65
N GLU A 33 -4.08 -3.10 -4.13
CA GLU A 33 -4.58 -3.46 -2.81
C GLU A 33 -3.79 -2.77 -1.69
N ALA A 34 -2.46 -2.69 -1.84
CA ALA A 34 -1.60 -1.94 -0.91
C ALA A 34 -2.02 -0.47 -0.83
N MET A 35 -2.30 0.17 -1.97
CA MET A 35 -2.76 1.57 -2.00
C MET A 35 -4.06 1.80 -1.24
N GLU A 36 -5.05 0.93 -1.39
CA GLU A 36 -6.34 1.08 -0.69
C GLU A 36 -6.19 0.95 0.83
N LEU A 37 -5.35 0.02 1.30
CA LEU A 37 -5.02 -0.10 2.72
C LEU A 37 -4.30 1.13 3.27
N TYR A 38 -3.33 1.66 2.53
CA TYR A 38 -2.64 2.90 2.91
C TYR A 38 -3.60 4.09 2.99
N LYS A 39 -4.58 4.19 2.09
CA LYS A 39 -5.64 5.21 2.16
C LYS A 39 -6.51 5.04 3.39
N GLU A 40 -6.89 3.81 3.76
CA GLU A 40 -7.64 3.55 5.00
C GLU A 40 -6.84 4.01 6.22
N VAL A 41 -5.53 3.73 6.26
CA VAL A 41 -4.65 4.17 7.36
C VAL A 41 -4.63 5.70 7.47
N LEU A 42 -4.48 6.43 6.36
CA LEU A 42 -4.53 7.90 6.35
C LEU A 42 -5.88 8.45 6.81
N GLY A 43 -6.99 7.80 6.45
CA GLY A 43 -8.35 8.18 6.87
C GLY A 43 -8.54 8.13 8.39
N ARG A 44 -7.73 7.34 9.10
CA ARG A 44 -7.79 7.18 10.57
C ARG A 44 -6.86 8.13 11.34
N ARG A 45 -6.46 9.25 10.72
CA ARG A 45 -5.58 10.29 11.31
C ARG A 45 -4.36 9.69 12.04
N PRO A 46 -3.46 9.03 11.29
CA PRO A 46 -2.23 8.50 11.87
C PRO A 46 -1.34 9.64 12.36
N ASP A 47 -0.37 9.34 13.21
CA ASP A 47 0.66 10.30 13.61
C ASP A 47 1.51 10.73 12.40
N ARG A 48 2.28 11.81 12.58
CA ARG A 48 3.04 12.44 11.49
C ARG A 48 4.09 11.50 10.89
N GLU A 49 4.70 10.65 11.70
CA GLU A 49 5.71 9.69 11.24
C GLU A 49 5.08 8.63 10.34
N MET A 50 3.98 8.03 10.80
CA MET A 50 3.24 7.04 10.05
C MET A 50 2.68 7.65 8.75
N GLN A 51 2.17 8.88 8.78
CA GLN A 51 1.78 9.58 7.55
C GLN A 51 2.93 9.65 6.53
N TYR A 52 4.13 10.04 6.96
CA TYR A 52 5.29 10.14 6.07
C TYR A 52 5.69 8.78 5.48
N ARG A 53 5.66 7.71 6.29
CA ARG A 53 5.88 6.34 5.81
C ARG A 53 4.86 5.93 4.76
N VAL A 54 3.57 6.16 5.03
CA VAL A 54 2.48 5.83 4.11
C VAL A 54 2.61 6.62 2.80
N PHE A 55 2.92 7.91 2.86
CA PHE A 55 3.13 8.72 1.65
C PHE A 55 4.27 8.20 0.79
N ARG A 56 5.40 7.83 1.40
CA ARG A 56 6.53 7.22 0.67
C ARG A 56 6.11 5.91 -0.02
N ALA A 57 5.39 5.04 0.69
CA ALA A 57 4.93 3.77 0.14
C ALA A 57 3.92 3.96 -1.00
N LEU A 58 2.97 4.91 -0.85
CA LEU A 58 2.00 5.27 -1.88
C LEU A 58 2.67 5.78 -3.16
N THR A 59 3.71 6.61 -3.04
CA THR A 59 4.48 7.08 -4.20
C THR A 59 5.08 5.91 -4.99
N VAL A 60 5.64 4.92 -4.29
CA VAL A 60 6.18 3.71 -4.92
C VAL A 60 5.07 2.89 -5.57
N CYS A 61 3.92 2.71 -4.90
CA CYS A 61 2.78 2.01 -5.49
C CYS A 61 2.32 2.64 -6.81
N VAL A 62 2.17 3.97 -6.82
CA VAL A 62 1.70 4.72 -7.99
C VAL A 62 2.70 4.61 -9.14
N ASP A 63 4.00 4.70 -8.84
CA ASP A 63 5.06 4.53 -9.84
C ASP A 63 5.00 3.12 -10.46
N LYS A 64 4.93 2.08 -9.63
CA LYS A 64 4.85 0.68 -10.07
C LYS A 64 3.58 0.36 -10.85
N ILE A 65 2.44 0.95 -10.49
CA ILE A 65 1.19 0.82 -11.26
C ILE A 65 1.31 1.52 -12.61
N LYS A 66 1.93 2.70 -12.67
CA LYS A 66 2.19 3.39 -13.93
C LYS A 66 3.15 2.62 -14.83
N GLU A 67 4.20 2.03 -14.25
CA GLU A 67 5.11 1.12 -14.97
C GLU A 67 4.38 -0.14 -15.46
N SER A 68 3.52 -0.74 -14.64
CA SER A 68 2.76 -1.93 -15.02
C SER A 68 1.66 -1.65 -16.05
N GLY A 69 1.13 -0.42 -16.09
CA GLY A 69 0.17 0.05 -17.08
C GLY A 69 0.81 0.51 -18.38
N LYS A 70 2.11 0.81 -18.38
CA LYS A 70 2.92 0.88 -19.61
C LYS A 70 3.23 -0.56 -20.03
N SER A 71 2.33 -1.18 -20.76
CA SER A 71 2.71 -2.32 -21.60
C SER A 71 3.96 -1.93 -22.41
N PRO A 72 4.94 -2.83 -22.58
CA PRO A 72 6.06 -2.56 -23.47
C PRO A 72 5.48 -2.17 -24.83
N GLU A 73 5.96 -1.06 -25.39
CA GLU A 73 5.59 -0.65 -26.74
C GLU A 73 5.63 -1.88 -27.66
N PRO A 74 4.67 -2.06 -28.58
CA PRO A 74 4.77 -3.11 -29.57
C PRO A 74 6.08 -2.87 -30.32
N HIS A 75 7.10 -3.68 -30.05
CA HIS A 75 8.26 -3.78 -30.89
C HIS A 75 7.75 -4.35 -32.21
N VAL A 76 7.40 -3.46 -33.14
CA VAL A 76 7.03 -3.80 -34.50
C VAL A 76 8.26 -4.44 -35.13
N PRO A 77 8.27 -5.76 -35.43
CA PRO A 77 9.32 -6.31 -36.25
C PRO A 77 8.92 -6.05 -37.70
N GLY A 78 9.56 -5.08 -38.35
CA GLY A 78 9.43 -4.81 -39.77
C GLY A 78 9.47 -3.32 -40.09
N SER A 79 10.12 -2.83 -41.12
CA SER A 79 10.66 -3.50 -42.30
C SER A 79 11.66 -2.54 -42.97
N ARG A 80 12.91 -2.96 -43.12
CA ARG A 80 13.73 -2.80 -44.34
C ARG A 80 15.11 -3.39 -44.15
#